data_AF-A0A3Q2DCR1-F1
#
_entry.id   AF-A0A3Q2DCR1-F1
#
_cell.length_a   1.000
_cell.length_b   1.000
_cell.length_c   1.000
_cell.angle_alpha   90.00
_cell.angle_beta   90.00
_cell.angle_gamma   90.00
#
_symmetry.space_group_name_H-M   'P 1'
#
loop_
_entity.id
_entity.type
_entity.pdbx_description
1 polymer ?
#
loop_
_entity_poly.entity_id
_entity_poly.type
_entity_poly.pdbx_seq_one_letter_code
_entity_poly.pdbx_strand_id
1 'polypeptide(L)'
;MTECSRTQLVSAIHLQEVELQEKAADNQQGNGSSNNNDEKFTVEQAVETIGFGRFHVLLFVIMGSANIVEAMEIMLLAVVSPEIRCEWRLEDWQVALVSTMVFVGFMVCGVLAGYVADRYGRWKVVFGGYVWSSYFSLLTSFAPTYGWFIFLRSMVGCGVAGVSQGFVLKTEFIPAKYRAYLLPLGSIFWMTGSILIILLGMLVVPTMGWRWMIRLSITPSIILIFLFKFIPESARYNVSAGNVDAAVKTLQRIARMNRASLPPGRLVEPALKERGSWRILLSSAYRRTSLLLWYSWFVASFAYYGSVLSSSELLEKNLLCVINADKEHQVKHRHENGLCYCIPFGNNDYHTLLISSLGEVALVPLNIILLNVFGRKISLSVLQLLTAVLFMMVNICTTMFGFTVLLFLLRSLVSMNFNVVYIYTAEVSHVLEDFNVKTCSLTETLRSARKSTANTQRTIFLFCFCE
;
A
#
# COMPACT_ATOMS: atom_id res chain seq x y z
N MET A 1 -39.89 5.62 14.42
CA MET A 1 -39.35 4.24 14.33
C MET A 1 -40.49 3.34 13.93
N THR A 2 -40.59 3.07 12.64
CA THR A 2 -41.74 2.50 11.93
C THR A 2 -41.79 0.97 12.08
N GLU A 3 -43.00 0.40 12.04
CA GLU A 3 -43.34 -1.02 12.26
C GLU A 3 -42.42 -2.02 11.55
N CYS A 4 -41.86 -1.65 10.40
CA CYS A 4 -40.89 -2.45 9.64
C CYS A 4 -39.66 -2.89 10.47
N SER A 5 -39.18 -2.04 11.39
CA SER A 5 -38.02 -2.35 12.23
C SER A 5 -38.35 -3.36 13.34
N ARG A 6 -39.62 -3.41 13.79
CA ARG A 6 -40.10 -4.39 14.78
C ARG A 6 -40.25 -5.77 14.15
N THR A 7 -40.78 -5.84 12.93
CA THR A 7 -40.96 -7.12 12.21
C THR A 7 -39.61 -7.77 11.88
N GLN A 8 -38.59 -6.98 11.53
CA GLN A 8 -37.24 -7.49 11.30
C GLN A 8 -36.56 -7.99 12.59
N LEU A 9 -36.79 -7.32 13.72
CA LEU A 9 -36.25 -7.75 15.01
C LEU A 9 -36.91 -9.06 15.49
N VAL A 10 -38.23 -9.20 15.33
CA VAL A 10 -38.97 -10.41 15.69
C VAL A 10 -38.57 -11.60 14.81
N SER A 11 -38.37 -11.37 13.51
CA SER A 11 -37.87 -12.42 12.60
C SER A 11 -36.43 -12.85 12.94
N ALA A 12 -35.58 -11.93 13.39
CA ALA A 12 -34.21 -12.26 13.80
C ALA A 12 -34.16 -13.07 15.11
N ILE A 13 -35.03 -12.76 16.07
CA ILE A 13 -35.14 -13.53 17.33
C ILE A 13 -35.64 -14.95 17.05
N HIS A 14 -36.66 -15.09 16.18
CA HIS A 14 -37.21 -16.40 15.85
C HIS A 14 -36.23 -17.29 15.07
N LEU A 15 -35.39 -16.72 14.20
CA LEU A 15 -34.31 -17.43 13.52
C LEU A 15 -33.21 -17.89 14.49
N GLN A 16 -32.89 -17.07 15.49
CA GLN A 16 -31.86 -17.41 16.48
C GLN A 16 -32.33 -18.51 17.46
N GLU A 17 -33.63 -18.59 17.77
CA GLU A 17 -34.22 -19.73 18.50
C GLU A 17 -34.20 -21.02 17.69
N VAL A 18 -34.44 -20.95 16.37
CA VAL A 18 -34.34 -22.12 15.48
C VAL A 18 -32.90 -22.64 15.38
N GLU A 19 -31.90 -21.75 15.25
CA GLU A 19 -30.47 -22.14 15.25
C GLU A 19 -30.02 -22.77 16.58
N LEU A 20 -30.56 -22.30 17.71
CA LEU A 20 -30.28 -22.88 19.04
C LEU A 20 -30.91 -24.28 19.18
N GLN A 21 -32.11 -24.49 18.61
CA GLN A 21 -32.74 -25.80 18.58
C GLN A 21 -32.03 -26.78 17.63
N GLU A 22 -31.53 -26.31 16.49
CA GLU A 22 -30.78 -27.13 15.53
C GLU A 22 -29.42 -27.57 16.13
N LYS A 23 -28.71 -26.66 16.82
CA LYS A 23 -27.49 -27.01 17.58
C LYS A 23 -27.75 -27.95 18.75
N ALA A 24 -28.91 -27.88 19.38
CA ALA A 24 -29.29 -28.80 20.45
C ALA A 24 -29.64 -30.20 19.91
N ALA A 25 -30.25 -30.28 18.73
CA ALA A 25 -30.56 -31.54 18.05
C ALA A 25 -29.30 -32.25 17.53
N ASP A 26 -28.33 -31.49 16.99
CA ASP A 26 -27.05 -32.02 16.51
C ASP A 26 -26.20 -32.60 17.67
N ASN A 27 -26.30 -32.00 18.87
CA ASN A 27 -25.65 -32.52 20.08
C ASN A 27 -26.32 -33.77 20.66
N GLN A 28 -27.57 -34.08 20.31
CA GLN A 28 -28.27 -35.28 20.81
C GLN A 28 -28.17 -36.49 19.88
N GLN A 29 -27.75 -36.32 18.62
CA GLN A 29 -27.46 -37.42 17.69
C GLN A 29 -25.99 -37.89 17.70
N GLY A 30 -25.12 -37.26 18.50
CA GLY A 30 -23.68 -37.54 18.56
C GLY A 30 -23.22 -38.62 19.54
N ASN A 31 -24.07 -39.57 19.96
CA ASN A 31 -23.66 -40.67 20.84
C ASN A 31 -23.75 -42.02 20.11
N GLY A 32 -22.85 -42.22 19.15
CA GLY A 32 -22.70 -43.48 18.43
C GLY A 32 -21.50 -43.47 17.46
N SER A 33 -20.41 -44.13 17.87
CA SER A 33 -19.29 -44.60 17.02
C SER A 33 -18.52 -43.54 16.20
N SER A 34 -17.37 -43.09 16.73
CA SER A 34 -16.39 -42.24 16.05
C SER A 34 -15.80 -42.91 14.81
N ASN A 35 -16.24 -42.51 13.62
CA ASN A 35 -15.49 -42.63 12.37
C ASN A 35 -14.74 -41.30 12.10
N ASN A 36 -13.45 -41.26 12.41
CA ASN A 36 -12.54 -40.11 12.25
C ASN A 36 -12.18 -39.74 10.79
N ASN A 37 -13.01 -40.06 9.79
CA ASN A 37 -12.61 -39.96 8.38
C ASN A 37 -13.18 -38.76 7.60
N ASP A 38 -13.97 -37.88 8.22
CA ASP A 38 -14.62 -36.76 7.52
C ASP A 38 -14.40 -35.37 8.16
N GLU A 39 -13.39 -35.20 9.01
CA GLU A 39 -13.00 -33.86 9.45
C GLU A 39 -12.54 -33.03 8.24
N LYS A 40 -13.04 -31.80 8.12
CA LYS A 40 -12.74 -30.87 7.02
C LYS A 40 -12.28 -29.56 7.62
N PHE A 41 -11.25 -28.97 7.03
CA PHE A 41 -10.76 -27.65 7.45
C PHE A 41 -10.56 -26.72 6.26
N THR A 42 -10.66 -25.42 6.52
CA THR A 42 -10.44 -24.36 5.52
C THR A 42 -9.02 -23.80 5.60
N VAL A 43 -8.58 -23.07 4.57
CA VAL A 43 -7.26 -22.41 4.56
C VAL A 43 -7.15 -21.42 5.72
N GLU A 44 -8.22 -20.69 6.02
CA GLU A 44 -8.32 -19.77 7.16
C GLU A 44 -8.04 -20.48 8.49
N GLN A 45 -8.76 -21.58 8.74
CA GLN A 45 -8.59 -22.37 9.96
C GLN A 45 -7.17 -22.92 10.06
N ALA A 46 -6.60 -23.42 8.96
CA ALA A 46 -5.21 -23.90 8.96
C ALA A 46 -4.20 -22.80 9.31
N VAL A 47 -4.34 -21.60 8.73
CA VAL A 47 -3.46 -20.46 9.05
C VAL A 47 -3.61 -20.01 10.50
N GLU A 48 -4.83 -20.04 11.04
CA GLU A 48 -5.09 -19.71 12.45
C GLU A 48 -4.53 -20.77 13.41
N THR A 49 -4.69 -22.06 13.12
CA THR A 49 -4.14 -23.17 13.92
C THR A 49 -2.62 -23.19 13.90
N ILE A 50 -1.99 -22.95 12.74
CA ILE A 50 -0.53 -22.90 12.61
C ILE A 50 0.05 -21.73 13.42
N GLY A 51 -0.69 -20.63 13.53
CA GLY A 51 -0.32 -19.46 14.33
C GLY A 51 0.90 -18.69 13.77
N PHE A 52 1.29 -17.63 14.49
CA PHE A 52 2.45 -16.82 14.14
C PHE A 52 3.75 -17.54 14.54
N GLY A 53 4.78 -17.47 13.69
CA GLY A 53 6.02 -18.21 13.92
C GLY A 53 7.16 -17.76 13.00
N ARG A 54 8.22 -18.57 12.90
CA ARG A 54 9.46 -18.24 12.17
C ARG A 54 9.23 -17.92 10.69
N PHE A 55 8.31 -18.64 10.04
CA PHE A 55 7.95 -18.35 8.64
C PHE A 55 7.37 -16.94 8.50
N HIS A 56 6.52 -16.53 9.43
CA HIS A 56 5.87 -15.21 9.37
C HIS A 56 6.87 -14.08 9.63
N VAL A 57 7.86 -14.29 10.51
CA VAL A 57 8.97 -13.33 10.70
C VAL A 57 9.81 -13.22 9.43
N LEU A 58 10.18 -14.35 8.81
CA LEU A 58 10.92 -14.36 7.54
C LEU A 58 10.13 -13.65 6.43
N LEU A 59 8.84 -13.96 6.30
CA LEU A 59 7.93 -13.32 5.36
C LEU A 59 7.87 -11.80 5.61
N PHE A 60 7.74 -11.38 6.86
CA PHE A 60 7.69 -9.98 7.24
C PHE A 60 8.98 -9.24 6.90
N VAL A 61 10.15 -9.85 7.12
CA VAL A 61 11.45 -9.27 6.77
C VAL A 61 11.62 -9.17 5.26
N ILE A 62 11.39 -10.24 4.49
CA ILE A 62 11.57 -10.23 3.03
C ILE A 62 10.55 -9.31 2.35
N MET A 63 9.28 -9.41 2.74
CA MET A 63 8.26 -8.53 2.16
C MET A 63 8.33 -7.11 2.72
N GLY A 64 8.97 -6.91 3.88
CA GLY A 64 9.29 -5.61 4.44
C GLY A 64 10.41 -4.92 3.69
N SER A 65 11.51 -5.62 3.40
CA SER A 65 12.59 -5.10 2.56
C SER A 65 12.14 -4.82 1.13
N ALA A 66 11.14 -5.56 0.64
CA ALA A 66 10.41 -5.20 -0.56
C ALA A 66 9.82 -3.78 -0.46
N ASN A 67 9.08 -3.47 0.61
CA ASN A 67 8.55 -2.12 0.80
C ASN A 67 9.64 -1.04 0.89
N ILE A 68 10.83 -1.35 1.41
CA ILE A 68 11.98 -0.42 1.38
C ILE A 68 12.32 -0.08 -0.07
N VAL A 69 12.51 -1.08 -0.92
CA VAL A 69 12.88 -0.89 -2.34
C VAL A 69 11.78 -0.15 -3.10
N GLU A 70 10.52 -0.50 -2.86
CA GLU A 70 9.38 0.20 -3.46
C GLU A 70 9.35 1.70 -3.06
N ALA A 71 9.54 1.98 -1.77
CA ALA A 71 9.62 3.35 -1.28
C ALA A 71 10.80 4.10 -1.90
N MET A 72 11.99 3.48 -1.96
CA MET A 72 13.15 4.10 -2.64
C MET A 72 12.82 4.48 -4.08
N GLU A 73 12.21 3.58 -4.86
CA GLU A 73 11.92 3.82 -6.28
C GLU A 73 10.91 4.95 -6.49
N ILE A 74 9.85 5.01 -5.68
CA ILE A 74 8.85 6.08 -5.78
C ILE A 74 9.41 7.42 -5.30
N MET A 75 10.14 7.42 -4.18
CA MET A 75 10.72 8.64 -3.58
C MET A 75 11.93 9.16 -4.35
N LEU A 76 12.53 8.32 -5.22
CA LEU A 76 13.65 8.69 -6.08
C LEU A 76 13.34 9.92 -6.93
N LEU A 77 12.11 10.07 -7.41
CA LEU A 77 11.69 11.23 -8.22
C LEU A 77 11.93 12.54 -7.48
N ALA A 78 11.57 12.63 -6.21
CA ALA A 78 11.73 13.86 -5.42
C ALA A 78 13.20 14.27 -5.27
N VAL A 79 14.12 13.30 -5.22
CA VAL A 79 15.57 13.56 -5.12
C VAL A 79 16.18 13.86 -6.50
N VAL A 80 15.68 13.25 -7.57
CA VAL A 80 16.26 13.37 -8.91
C VAL A 80 15.73 14.60 -9.68
N SER A 81 14.54 15.11 -9.33
CA SER A 81 13.88 16.24 -10.00
C SER A 81 14.77 17.46 -10.25
N PRO A 82 15.47 18.02 -9.23
CA PRO A 82 16.33 19.19 -9.45
C PRO A 82 17.47 18.90 -10.44
N GLU A 83 18.06 17.71 -10.35
CA GLU A 83 19.20 17.31 -11.18
C GLU A 83 18.81 17.17 -12.66
N ILE A 84 17.64 16.58 -12.94
CA ILE A 84 17.15 16.45 -14.32
C ILE A 84 16.68 17.79 -14.89
N ARG A 85 16.21 18.71 -14.04
CA ARG A 85 15.90 20.09 -14.45
C ARG A 85 17.17 20.80 -14.89
N CYS A 86 18.26 20.69 -14.14
CA CYS A 86 19.57 21.22 -14.50
C CYS A 86 20.10 20.65 -15.82
N GLU A 87 20.12 19.32 -15.96
CA GLU A 87 20.69 18.62 -17.11
C GLU A 87 19.99 18.98 -18.43
N TRP A 88 18.66 18.97 -18.44
CA TRP A 88 17.87 19.13 -19.66
C TRP A 88 17.18 20.49 -19.79
N ARG A 89 17.41 21.42 -18.85
CA ARG A 89 16.81 22.77 -18.83
C ARG A 89 15.29 22.69 -19.00
N LEU A 90 14.66 21.99 -18.06
CA LEU A 90 13.23 21.67 -18.13
C LEU A 90 12.37 22.80 -17.54
N GLU A 91 11.18 22.99 -18.13
CA GLU A 91 10.12 23.82 -17.56
C GLU A 91 9.37 23.08 -16.44
N ASP A 92 8.64 23.81 -15.60
CA ASP A 92 7.90 23.27 -14.45
C ASP A 92 6.94 22.14 -14.82
N TRP A 93 6.18 22.31 -15.90
CA TRP A 93 5.24 21.29 -16.36
C TRP A 93 5.94 20.04 -16.89
N GLN A 94 7.16 20.17 -17.41
CA GLN A 94 7.96 19.03 -17.86
C GLN A 94 8.42 18.22 -16.64
N VAL A 95 8.96 18.85 -15.60
CA VAL A 95 9.32 18.13 -14.38
C VAL A 95 8.10 17.43 -13.76
N ALA A 96 6.94 18.12 -13.71
CA ALA A 96 5.69 17.52 -13.25
C ALA A 96 5.29 16.29 -14.10
N LEU A 97 5.40 16.40 -15.43
CA LEU A 97 5.05 15.34 -16.39
C LEU A 97 5.76 14.01 -16.10
N VAL A 98 7.01 14.04 -15.63
CA VAL A 98 7.74 12.81 -15.27
C VAL A 98 6.98 12.01 -14.21
N SER A 99 6.59 12.68 -13.11
CA SER A 99 5.87 12.02 -12.02
C SER A 99 4.47 11.57 -12.47
N THR A 100 3.76 12.38 -13.23
CA THR A 100 2.46 12.03 -13.82
C THR A 100 2.57 10.77 -14.67
N MET A 101 3.57 10.66 -15.55
CA MET A 101 3.74 9.50 -16.43
C MET A 101 4.09 8.20 -15.70
N VAL A 102 4.77 8.30 -14.54
CA VAL A 102 5.00 7.15 -13.65
C VAL A 102 3.68 6.66 -13.07
N PHE A 103 2.84 7.57 -12.56
CA PHE A 103 1.54 7.21 -12.00
C PHE A 103 0.55 6.74 -13.07
N VAL A 104 0.59 7.28 -14.29
CA VAL A 104 -0.17 6.78 -15.44
C VAL A 104 0.25 5.34 -15.78
N GLY A 105 1.56 5.06 -15.82
CA GLY A 105 2.08 3.71 -16.00
C GLY A 105 1.58 2.77 -14.91
N PHE A 106 1.66 3.19 -13.63
CA PHE A 106 1.12 2.44 -12.51
C PHE A 106 -0.38 2.17 -12.64
N MET A 107 -1.17 3.15 -13.05
CA MET A 107 -2.62 3.03 -13.23
C MET A 107 -2.99 1.98 -14.28
N VAL A 108 -2.44 2.14 -15.50
CA VAL A 108 -2.75 1.25 -16.63
C VAL A 108 -2.32 -0.18 -16.32
N CYS A 109 -1.10 -0.35 -15.80
CA CYS A 109 -0.56 -1.66 -15.48
C CYS A 109 -1.14 -2.24 -14.18
N GLY A 110 -1.69 -1.45 -13.26
CA GLY A 110 -2.32 -1.93 -12.03
C GLY A 110 -3.56 -2.79 -12.28
N VAL A 111 -4.38 -2.40 -13.25
CA VAL A 111 -5.55 -3.19 -13.68
C VAL A 111 -5.10 -4.52 -14.26
N LEU A 112 -4.09 -4.49 -15.14
CA LEU A 112 -3.54 -5.67 -15.80
C LEU A 112 -2.85 -6.60 -14.80
N ALA A 113 -1.94 -6.07 -13.98
CA ALA A 113 -1.24 -6.81 -12.93
C ALA A 113 -2.23 -7.46 -11.96
N GLY A 114 -3.33 -6.77 -11.65
CA GLY A 114 -4.42 -7.30 -10.88
C GLY A 114 -5.09 -8.53 -11.51
N TYR A 115 -5.53 -8.40 -12.75
CA TYR A 115 -6.13 -9.50 -13.51
C TYR A 115 -5.17 -10.69 -13.65
N VAL A 116 -3.90 -10.41 -13.96
CA VAL A 116 -2.85 -11.43 -14.10
C VAL A 116 -2.58 -12.11 -12.75
N ALA A 117 -2.56 -11.37 -11.64
CA ALA A 117 -2.31 -11.92 -10.30
C ALA A 117 -3.41 -12.90 -9.88
N ASP A 118 -4.66 -12.57 -10.17
CA ASP A 118 -5.79 -13.44 -9.87
C ASP A 118 -5.83 -14.70 -10.76
N ARG A 119 -5.22 -14.67 -11.96
CA ARG A 119 -5.19 -15.80 -12.91
C ARG A 119 -3.96 -16.69 -12.76
N TYR A 120 -2.77 -16.10 -12.68
CA TYR A 120 -1.48 -16.81 -12.76
C TYR A 120 -0.76 -16.97 -11.43
N GLY A 121 -1.24 -16.30 -10.37
CA GLY A 121 -0.66 -16.33 -9.03
C GLY A 121 -0.13 -14.98 -8.62
N ARG A 122 -0.33 -14.61 -7.35
CA ARG A 122 0.08 -13.31 -6.81
C ARG A 122 1.60 -13.22 -6.70
N TRP A 123 2.25 -14.28 -6.24
CA TRP A 123 3.71 -14.29 -6.08
C TRP A 123 4.44 -14.04 -7.40
N LYS A 124 3.98 -14.67 -8.51
CA LYS A 124 4.59 -14.47 -9.83
C LYS A 124 4.49 -13.03 -10.32
N VAL A 125 3.36 -12.37 -10.09
CA VAL A 125 3.16 -10.96 -10.48
C VAL A 125 4.03 -10.04 -9.64
N VAL A 126 4.13 -10.27 -8.33
CA VAL A 126 5.00 -9.48 -7.45
C VAL A 126 6.46 -9.64 -7.86
N PHE A 127 6.92 -10.88 -8.03
CA PHE A 127 8.29 -11.17 -8.45
C PHE A 127 8.60 -10.59 -9.84
N GLY A 128 7.72 -10.79 -10.81
CA GLY A 128 7.86 -10.23 -12.15
C GLY A 128 7.88 -8.70 -12.16
N GLY A 129 7.01 -8.07 -11.36
CA GLY A 129 6.98 -6.62 -11.18
C GLY A 129 8.27 -6.08 -10.57
N TYR A 130 8.86 -6.80 -9.61
CA TYR A 130 10.18 -6.46 -9.05
C TYR A 130 11.27 -6.49 -10.11
N VAL A 131 11.40 -7.59 -10.83
CA VAL A 131 12.41 -7.75 -11.89
C VAL A 131 12.23 -6.67 -12.96
N TRP A 132 10.99 -6.41 -13.36
CA TRP A 132 10.64 -5.38 -14.33
C TRP A 132 11.04 -3.98 -13.84
N SER A 133 10.61 -3.61 -12.63
CA SER A 133 10.91 -2.30 -12.04
C SER A 133 12.43 -2.09 -11.92
N SER A 134 13.16 -3.05 -11.38
CA SER A 134 14.63 -2.97 -11.24
C SER A 134 15.35 -2.85 -12.58
N TYR A 135 14.88 -3.58 -13.61
CA TYR A 135 15.45 -3.50 -14.95
C TYR A 135 15.24 -2.13 -15.59
N PHE A 136 14.02 -1.60 -15.59
CA PHE A 136 13.72 -0.29 -16.18
C PHE A 136 14.29 0.88 -15.35
N SER A 137 14.39 0.73 -14.03
CA SER A 137 15.11 1.68 -13.17
C SER A 137 16.59 1.73 -13.55
N LEU A 138 17.23 0.57 -13.77
CA LEU A 138 18.62 0.50 -14.24
C LEU A 138 18.80 1.18 -15.60
N LEU A 139 17.93 0.87 -16.55
CA LEU A 139 17.95 1.50 -17.88
C LEU A 139 17.77 3.01 -17.80
N THR A 140 16.99 3.51 -16.84
CA THR A 140 16.80 4.95 -16.67
C THR A 140 18.11 5.67 -16.33
N SER A 141 19.06 5.01 -15.66
CA SER A 141 20.39 5.59 -15.42
C SER A 141 21.23 5.81 -16.70
N PHE A 142 20.83 5.19 -17.80
CA PHE A 142 21.47 5.32 -19.12
C PHE A 142 20.63 6.17 -20.09
N ALA A 143 19.56 6.82 -19.62
CA ALA A 143 18.69 7.63 -20.47
C ALA A 143 19.48 8.79 -21.12
N PRO A 144 19.56 8.83 -22.48
CA PRO A 144 20.33 9.86 -23.17
C PRO A 144 19.54 11.17 -23.33
N THR A 145 18.20 11.09 -23.37
CA THR A 145 17.31 12.24 -23.56
C THR A 145 16.14 12.19 -22.58
N TYR A 146 15.54 13.35 -22.35
CA TYR A 146 14.36 13.50 -21.50
C TYR A 146 13.18 12.60 -21.92
N GLY A 147 12.95 12.43 -23.23
CA GLY A 147 11.89 11.54 -23.74
C GLY A 147 12.10 10.07 -23.36
N TRP A 148 13.34 9.58 -23.48
CA TRP A 148 13.70 8.24 -23.01
C TRP A 148 13.54 8.10 -21.50
N PHE A 149 13.91 9.14 -20.75
CA PHE A 149 13.77 9.16 -19.29
C PHE A 149 12.31 9.01 -18.87
N ILE A 150 11.38 9.79 -19.43
CA ILE A 150 9.95 9.68 -19.14
C ILE A 150 9.42 8.28 -19.48
N PHE A 151 9.75 7.78 -20.67
CA PHE A 151 9.27 6.47 -21.12
C PHE A 151 9.71 5.35 -20.16
N LEU A 152 11.01 5.33 -19.81
CA LEU A 152 11.56 4.34 -18.89
C LEU A 152 10.94 4.47 -17.48
N ARG A 153 10.70 5.69 -17.01
CA ARG A 153 10.01 5.94 -15.73
C ARG A 153 8.55 5.50 -15.75
N SER A 154 7.84 5.67 -16.86
CA SER A 154 6.50 5.11 -17.02
C SER A 154 6.51 3.57 -16.92
N MET A 155 7.51 2.92 -17.52
CA MET A 155 7.70 1.47 -17.42
C MET A 155 8.06 1.01 -16.00
N VAL A 156 8.82 1.81 -15.23
CA VAL A 156 9.02 1.57 -13.80
C VAL A 156 7.68 1.60 -13.06
N GLY A 157 6.83 2.59 -13.32
CA GLY A 157 5.47 2.66 -12.75
C GLY A 157 4.66 1.38 -12.98
N CYS A 158 4.78 0.79 -14.18
CA CYS A 158 4.18 -0.52 -14.48
C CYS A 158 4.74 -1.66 -13.63
N GLY A 159 6.04 -1.68 -13.35
CA GLY A 159 6.64 -2.66 -12.45
C GLY A 159 6.17 -2.49 -11.00
N VAL A 160 6.14 -1.26 -10.50
CA VAL A 160 5.65 -0.90 -9.17
C VAL A 160 4.19 -1.34 -8.98
N ALA A 161 3.35 -1.25 -10.01
CA ALA A 161 1.99 -1.78 -9.98
C ALA A 161 1.94 -3.29 -9.70
N GLY A 162 2.87 -4.08 -10.26
CA GLY A 162 3.02 -5.50 -9.92
C GLY A 162 3.48 -5.72 -8.48
N VAL A 163 4.45 -4.93 -8.02
CA VAL A 163 4.99 -4.97 -6.65
C VAL A 163 3.90 -4.71 -5.60
N SER A 164 2.99 -3.76 -5.87
CA SER A 164 1.89 -3.40 -4.97
C SER A 164 0.97 -4.58 -4.59
N GLN A 165 0.86 -5.61 -5.45
CA GLN A 165 0.11 -6.84 -5.15
C GLN A 165 0.70 -7.62 -3.97
N GLY A 166 1.95 -7.30 -3.59
CA GLY A 166 2.64 -7.86 -2.43
C GLY A 166 1.94 -7.54 -1.11
N PHE A 167 1.24 -6.41 -1.00
CA PHE A 167 0.45 -6.12 0.20
C PHE A 167 -0.62 -7.20 0.45
N VAL A 168 -1.36 -7.57 -0.58
CA VAL A 168 -2.41 -8.60 -0.48
C VAL A 168 -1.81 -9.96 -0.16
N LEU A 169 -0.70 -10.31 -0.84
CA LEU A 169 0.03 -11.55 -0.57
C LEU A 169 0.46 -11.65 0.91
N LYS A 170 0.96 -10.57 1.53
CA LYS A 170 1.27 -10.53 2.98
C LYS A 170 0.05 -10.90 3.82
N THR A 171 -1.09 -10.27 3.54
CA THR A 171 -2.31 -10.48 4.33
C THR A 171 -2.88 -11.90 4.22
N GLU A 172 -2.61 -12.61 3.12
CA GLU A 172 -3.08 -13.97 2.93
C GLU A 172 -2.34 -14.99 3.79
N PHE A 173 -1.07 -14.73 4.13
CA PHE A 173 -0.29 -15.58 5.03
C PHE A 173 -0.46 -15.21 6.51
N ILE A 174 -0.73 -13.94 6.82
CA ILE A 174 -0.78 -13.48 8.22
C ILE A 174 -2.14 -13.84 8.87
N PRO A 175 -2.15 -14.50 10.06
CA PRO A 175 -3.38 -14.76 10.81
C PRO A 175 -4.09 -13.45 11.22
N ALA A 176 -5.43 -13.45 11.25
CA ALA A 176 -6.24 -12.24 11.45
C ALA A 176 -5.85 -11.44 12.70
N LYS A 177 -5.58 -12.13 13.83
CA LYS A 177 -5.18 -11.54 15.12
C LYS A 177 -3.94 -10.64 15.03
N TYR A 178 -2.99 -10.95 14.15
CA TYR A 178 -1.72 -10.23 14.05
C TYR A 178 -1.69 -9.16 12.94
N ARG A 179 -2.70 -9.15 12.05
CA ARG A 179 -2.75 -8.18 10.93
C ARG A 179 -2.78 -6.74 11.41
N ALA A 180 -3.54 -6.44 12.45
CA ALA A 180 -3.68 -5.08 12.99
C ALA A 180 -2.35 -4.49 13.49
N TYR A 181 -1.40 -5.32 13.91
CA TYR A 181 -0.09 -4.89 14.39
C TYR A 181 0.98 -4.88 13.29
N LEU A 182 0.97 -5.89 12.41
CA LEU A 182 2.01 -6.03 11.36
C LEU A 182 1.83 -5.06 10.20
N LEU A 183 0.59 -4.67 9.87
CA LEU A 183 0.35 -3.77 8.74
C LEU A 183 0.88 -2.34 9.00
N PRO A 184 0.60 -1.70 10.16
CA PRO A 184 1.19 -0.39 10.47
C PRO A 184 2.71 -0.43 10.65
N LEU A 185 3.26 -1.57 11.10
CA LEU A 185 4.72 -1.77 11.19
C LEU A 185 5.39 -1.71 9.81
N GLY A 186 4.63 -1.96 8.73
CA GLY A 186 5.06 -1.76 7.36
C GLY A 186 5.48 -0.32 7.02
N SER A 187 4.92 0.68 7.72
CA SER A 187 5.26 2.10 7.54
C SER A 187 6.71 2.40 7.94
N ILE A 188 7.30 1.62 8.85
CA ILE A 188 8.72 1.74 9.22
C ILE A 188 9.62 1.37 8.05
N PHE A 189 9.28 0.29 7.32
CA PHE A 189 10.02 -0.09 6.12
C PHE A 189 9.91 0.97 5.04
N TRP A 190 8.73 1.56 4.87
CA TRP A 190 8.53 2.65 3.92
C TRP A 190 9.40 3.88 4.26
N MET A 191 9.34 4.36 5.51
CA MET A 191 10.19 5.44 6.01
C MET A 191 11.68 5.12 5.82
N THR A 192 12.10 3.88 6.10
CA THR A 192 13.50 3.45 5.94
C THR A 192 13.93 3.57 4.47
N GLY A 193 13.07 3.21 3.52
CA GLY A 193 13.34 3.38 2.09
C GLY A 193 13.43 4.84 1.68
N SER A 194 12.52 5.70 2.16
CA SER A 194 12.56 7.14 1.94
C SER A 194 13.88 7.76 2.43
N ILE A 195 14.30 7.43 3.66
CA ILE A 195 15.57 7.91 4.23
C ILE A 195 16.76 7.40 3.42
N LEU A 196 16.75 6.12 3.03
CA LEU A 196 17.86 5.51 2.29
C LEU A 196 18.09 6.19 0.94
N ILE A 197 17.04 6.53 0.19
CA ILE A 197 17.20 7.23 -1.09
C ILE A 197 17.64 8.69 -0.92
N ILE A 198 17.17 9.39 0.12
CA ILE A 198 17.61 10.76 0.42
C ILE A 198 19.10 10.77 0.83
N LEU A 199 19.53 9.81 1.68
CA LEU A 199 20.94 9.64 2.05
C LEU A 199 21.81 9.32 0.83
N LEU A 200 21.33 8.45 -0.06
CA LEU A 200 22.03 8.13 -1.29
C LEU A 200 22.15 9.38 -2.18
N GLY A 201 21.11 10.19 -2.27
CA GLY A 201 21.14 11.49 -2.93
C GLY A 201 22.22 12.41 -2.37
N MET A 202 22.18 12.64 -1.06
CA MET A 202 23.13 13.52 -0.35
C MET A 202 24.60 13.11 -0.54
N LEU A 203 24.89 11.80 -0.57
CA LEU A 203 26.27 11.30 -0.66
C LEU A 203 26.77 11.15 -2.11
N VAL A 204 25.89 10.79 -3.04
CA VAL A 204 26.28 10.37 -4.40
C VAL A 204 26.07 11.47 -5.43
N VAL A 205 25.00 12.26 -5.32
CA VAL A 205 24.67 13.28 -6.32
C VAL A 205 25.77 14.35 -6.43
N PRO A 206 26.31 14.92 -5.33
CA PRO A 206 27.34 15.95 -5.43
C PRO A 206 28.68 15.47 -6.02
N THR A 207 28.97 14.17 -5.95
CA THR A 207 30.28 13.61 -6.34
C THR A 207 30.23 12.89 -7.69
N MET A 208 29.20 12.08 -7.93
CA MET A 208 29.08 11.20 -9.10
C MET A 208 27.82 11.49 -9.93
N GLY A 209 26.92 12.35 -9.47
CA GLY A 209 25.68 12.72 -10.14
C GLY A 209 24.55 11.70 -10.00
N TRP A 210 23.36 12.11 -10.47
CA TRP A 210 22.11 11.37 -10.30
C TRP A 210 22.08 9.99 -10.99
N ARG A 211 22.82 9.82 -12.10
CA ARG A 211 22.87 8.54 -12.82
C ARG A 211 23.47 7.42 -11.97
N TRP A 212 24.53 7.72 -11.21
CA TRP A 212 25.15 6.76 -10.29
C TRP A 212 24.28 6.49 -9.07
N MET A 213 23.56 7.49 -8.57
CA MET A 213 22.57 7.31 -7.50
C MET A 213 21.52 6.25 -7.88
N ILE A 214 20.95 6.33 -9.10
CA ILE A 214 19.99 5.32 -9.60
C ILE A 214 20.64 3.92 -9.67
N ARG A 215 21.89 3.81 -10.16
CA ARG A 215 22.57 2.52 -10.24
C ARG A 215 22.74 1.88 -8.86
N LEU A 216 23.14 2.69 -7.88
CA LEU A 216 23.33 2.22 -6.51
C LEU A 216 22.01 1.88 -5.81
N SER A 217 20.91 2.58 -6.11
CA SER A 217 19.58 2.31 -5.53
C SER A 217 19.01 0.94 -5.93
N ILE A 218 19.50 0.34 -7.02
CA ILE A 218 19.06 -0.97 -7.52
C ILE A 218 19.75 -2.14 -6.80
N THR A 219 20.89 -1.90 -6.14
CA THR A 219 21.63 -2.89 -5.36
C THR A 219 20.75 -3.67 -4.37
N PRO A 220 19.94 -3.02 -3.49
CA PRO A 220 19.03 -3.75 -2.59
C PRO A 220 17.95 -4.53 -3.35
N SER A 221 17.50 -4.07 -4.52
CA SER A 221 16.53 -4.79 -5.33
C SER A 221 17.09 -6.11 -5.87
N ILE A 222 18.34 -6.11 -6.33
CA ILE A 222 19.02 -7.32 -6.83
C ILE A 222 19.14 -8.37 -5.72
N ILE A 223 19.55 -7.97 -4.51
CA ILE A 223 19.62 -8.87 -3.35
C ILE A 223 18.25 -9.48 -3.06
N LEU A 224 17.20 -8.66 -3.13
CA LEU A 224 15.84 -9.09 -2.84
C LEU A 224 15.27 -10.08 -3.86
N ILE A 225 15.63 -9.94 -5.14
CA ILE A 225 15.23 -10.89 -6.20
C ILE A 225 15.65 -12.32 -5.83
N PHE A 226 16.84 -12.50 -5.23
CA PHE A 226 17.27 -13.82 -4.75
C PHE A 226 16.49 -14.29 -3.51
N LEU A 227 16.12 -13.38 -2.61
CA LEU A 227 15.37 -13.69 -1.40
C LEU A 227 13.91 -14.09 -1.70
N PHE A 228 13.31 -13.62 -2.81
CA PHE A 228 11.94 -14.00 -3.20
C PHE A 228 11.74 -15.51 -3.42
N LYS A 229 12.82 -16.27 -3.68
CA LYS A 229 12.77 -17.74 -3.78
C LYS A 229 12.31 -18.42 -2.48
N PHE A 230 12.44 -17.76 -1.33
CA PHE A 230 12.01 -18.31 -0.05
C PHE A 230 10.51 -18.14 0.21
N ILE A 231 9.83 -17.26 -0.54
CA ILE A 231 8.40 -17.02 -0.41
C ILE A 231 7.64 -17.99 -1.32
N PRO A 232 6.79 -18.88 -0.77
CA PRO A 232 5.92 -19.73 -1.58
C PRO A 232 4.73 -18.94 -2.14
N GLU A 233 4.07 -19.51 -3.15
CA GLU A 233 2.77 -19.01 -3.61
C GLU A 233 1.71 -19.20 -2.52
N SER A 234 0.70 -18.33 -2.49
CA SER A 234 -0.36 -18.37 -1.48
C SER A 234 -1.15 -19.68 -1.51
N ALA A 235 -1.37 -20.27 -0.32
CA ALA A 235 -2.23 -21.44 -0.18
C ALA A 235 -3.66 -21.15 -0.66
N ARG A 236 -4.18 -19.93 -0.41
CA ARG A 236 -5.49 -19.51 -0.90
C ARG A 236 -5.56 -19.50 -2.42
N TYR A 237 -4.54 -18.95 -3.09
CA TYR A 237 -4.47 -18.96 -4.54
C TYR A 237 -4.47 -20.40 -5.08
N ASN A 238 -3.61 -21.26 -4.54
CA ASN A 238 -3.47 -22.65 -4.98
C ASN A 238 -4.78 -23.43 -4.86
N VAL A 239 -5.51 -23.27 -3.75
CA VAL A 239 -6.84 -23.87 -3.59
C VAL A 239 -7.82 -23.33 -4.65
N SER A 240 -7.91 -22.00 -4.80
CA SER A 240 -8.83 -21.38 -5.76
C SER A 240 -8.51 -21.66 -7.24
N ALA A 241 -7.27 -22.08 -7.52
CA ALA A 241 -6.81 -22.51 -8.84
C ALA A 241 -7.08 -24.01 -9.10
N GLY A 242 -7.68 -24.72 -8.14
CA GLY A 242 -7.93 -26.16 -8.20
C GLY A 242 -6.72 -27.03 -7.82
N ASN A 243 -5.61 -26.43 -7.41
CA ASN A 243 -4.38 -27.14 -7.05
C ASN A 243 -4.28 -27.34 -5.53
N VAL A 244 -5.16 -28.19 -4.99
CA VAL A 244 -5.27 -28.48 -3.56
C VAL A 244 -3.97 -29.08 -3.00
N ASP A 245 -3.29 -29.94 -3.76
CA ASP A 245 -2.04 -30.58 -3.33
C ASP A 245 -0.92 -29.55 -3.11
N ALA A 246 -0.79 -28.56 -4.00
CA ALA A 246 0.18 -27.47 -3.83
C ALA A 246 -0.15 -26.60 -2.60
N ALA A 247 -1.44 -26.37 -2.31
CA ALA A 247 -1.86 -25.65 -1.13
C ALA A 247 -1.50 -26.39 0.16
N VAL A 248 -1.78 -27.70 0.23
CA VAL A 248 -1.42 -28.55 1.38
C VAL A 248 0.09 -28.56 1.57
N LYS A 249 0.90 -28.74 0.51
CA LYS A 249 2.37 -28.66 0.59
C LYS A 249 2.85 -27.32 1.14
N THR A 250 2.21 -26.23 0.73
CA THR A 250 2.54 -24.88 1.23
C THR A 250 2.24 -24.77 2.71
N LEU A 251 1.04 -25.16 3.15
CA LEU A 251 0.66 -25.12 4.57
C LEU A 251 1.55 -26.05 5.43
N GLN A 252 1.88 -27.25 4.94
CA GLN A 252 2.82 -28.15 5.60
C GLN A 252 4.21 -27.52 5.76
N ARG A 253 4.70 -26.81 4.75
CA ARG A 253 5.98 -26.09 4.83
C ARG A 253 5.93 -25.01 5.92
N ILE A 254 4.86 -24.24 5.97
CA ILE A 254 4.66 -23.19 6.99
C ILE A 254 4.57 -23.82 8.40
N ALA A 255 3.77 -24.88 8.55
CA ALA A 255 3.61 -25.62 9.80
C ALA A 255 4.96 -26.17 10.32
N ARG A 256 5.74 -26.82 9.44
CA ARG A 256 7.09 -27.32 9.78
C ARG A 256 8.03 -26.19 10.24
N MET A 257 8.04 -25.05 9.54
CA MET A 257 8.88 -23.91 9.91
C MET A 257 8.46 -23.27 11.24
N ASN A 258 7.16 -23.26 11.54
CA ASN A 258 6.61 -22.73 12.78
C ASN A 258 6.61 -23.76 13.92
N ARG A 259 7.07 -25.00 13.68
CA ARG A 259 6.97 -26.12 14.65
C ARG A 259 5.53 -26.36 15.12
N ALA A 260 4.58 -26.20 14.21
CA ALA A 260 3.16 -26.42 14.41
C ALA A 260 2.67 -27.61 13.56
N SER A 261 1.51 -28.14 13.89
CA SER A 261 0.80 -29.15 13.09
C SER A 261 -0.36 -28.52 12.33
N LEU A 262 -0.74 -29.15 11.22
CA LEU A 262 -2.00 -28.85 10.55
C LEU A 262 -3.18 -29.37 11.37
N PRO A 263 -4.36 -28.74 11.28
CA PRO A 263 -5.59 -29.32 11.83
C PRO A 263 -5.88 -30.67 11.16
N PRO A 264 -6.52 -31.59 11.89
CA PRO A 264 -6.91 -32.88 11.34
C PRO A 264 -7.98 -32.70 10.24
N GLY A 265 -7.99 -33.62 9.28
CA GLY A 265 -8.98 -33.63 8.21
C GLY A 265 -8.45 -33.32 6.80
N ARG A 266 -9.38 -33.14 5.85
CA ARG A 266 -9.09 -32.79 4.46
C ARG A 266 -9.29 -31.30 4.24
N LEU A 267 -8.36 -30.68 3.53
CA LEU A 267 -8.51 -29.30 3.07
C LEU A 267 -9.67 -29.23 2.07
N VAL A 268 -10.74 -28.53 2.46
CA VAL A 268 -11.91 -28.31 1.61
C VAL A 268 -12.06 -26.82 1.37
N GLU A 269 -12.16 -26.43 0.11
CA GLU A 269 -12.58 -25.08 -0.23
C GLU A 269 -14.09 -24.99 -0.01
N PRO A 270 -14.63 -23.97 0.66
CA PRO A 270 -16.05 -23.69 0.52
C PRO A 270 -16.32 -23.42 -0.97
N ALA A 271 -17.20 -24.20 -1.57
CA ALA A 271 -17.49 -24.15 -3.00
C ALA A 271 -17.87 -22.72 -3.40
N LEU A 272 -16.97 -22.03 -4.08
CA LEU A 272 -17.26 -20.72 -4.68
C LEU A 272 -18.17 -20.95 -5.87
N LYS A 273 -19.48 -20.80 -5.68
CA LYS A 273 -20.37 -20.50 -6.80
C LYS A 273 -20.04 -19.09 -7.27
N GLU A 274 -19.40 -19.04 -8.43
CA GLU A 274 -19.03 -17.85 -9.21
C GLU A 274 -17.97 -16.88 -8.65
N ARG A 275 -17.16 -16.33 -9.58
CA ARG A 275 -16.24 -15.23 -9.32
C ARG A 275 -17.06 -13.94 -9.27
N GLY A 276 -17.26 -13.36 -8.08
CA GLY A 276 -18.01 -12.11 -7.94
C GLY A 276 -17.51 -10.99 -8.87
N SER A 277 -18.40 -10.46 -9.70
CA SER A 277 -18.12 -9.41 -10.68
C SER A 277 -17.86 -8.06 -10.02
N TRP A 278 -16.95 -7.25 -10.59
CA TRP A 278 -16.68 -5.88 -10.13
C TRP A 278 -17.94 -5.00 -10.17
N ARG A 279 -18.91 -5.33 -11.02
CA ARG A 279 -20.20 -4.64 -11.13
C ARG A 279 -21.02 -4.68 -9.84
N ILE A 280 -20.79 -5.66 -8.98
CA ILE A 280 -21.47 -5.79 -7.68
C ILE A 280 -21.08 -4.63 -6.75
N LEU A 281 -19.84 -4.12 -6.85
CA LEU A 281 -19.39 -2.95 -6.08
C LEU A 281 -20.16 -1.67 -6.45
N LEU A 282 -20.73 -1.62 -7.67
CA LEU A 282 -21.54 -0.51 -8.17
C LEU A 282 -23.04 -0.72 -7.98
N SER A 283 -23.45 -1.84 -7.37
CA SER A 283 -24.85 -2.10 -7.03
C SER A 283 -25.37 -1.08 -6.01
N SER A 284 -26.68 -0.83 -6.01
CA SER A 284 -27.31 0.17 -5.13
C SER A 284 -27.02 -0.04 -3.64
N ALA A 285 -26.80 -1.28 -3.21
CA ALA A 285 -26.46 -1.64 -1.84
C ALA A 285 -25.05 -1.17 -1.41
N TYR A 286 -24.06 -1.21 -2.32
CA TYR A 286 -22.65 -0.98 -1.99
C TYR A 286 -22.06 0.29 -2.61
N ARG A 287 -22.71 0.88 -3.62
CA ARG A 287 -22.21 2.02 -4.40
C ARG A 287 -21.75 3.20 -3.55
N ARG A 288 -22.51 3.57 -2.50
CA ARG A 288 -22.14 4.68 -1.62
C ARG A 288 -20.84 4.40 -0.86
N THR A 289 -20.71 3.19 -0.30
CA THR A 289 -19.52 2.78 0.44
C THR A 289 -18.31 2.68 -0.48
N SER A 290 -18.48 2.09 -1.68
CA SER A 290 -17.41 1.97 -2.66
C SER A 290 -16.92 3.33 -3.17
N LEU A 291 -17.82 4.26 -3.51
CA LEU A 291 -17.44 5.61 -3.97
C LEU A 291 -16.71 6.40 -2.87
N LEU A 292 -17.20 6.37 -1.63
CA LEU A 292 -16.54 7.06 -0.51
C LEU A 292 -15.15 6.47 -0.22
N LEU A 293 -15.01 5.15 -0.33
CA LEU A 293 -13.73 4.48 -0.16
C LEU A 293 -12.76 4.86 -1.28
N TRP A 294 -13.24 4.93 -2.53
CA TRP A 294 -12.42 5.35 -3.67
C TRP A 294 -11.91 6.77 -3.52
N TYR A 295 -12.82 7.69 -3.20
CA TYR A 295 -12.48 9.08 -2.93
C TYR A 295 -11.48 9.23 -1.78
N SER A 296 -11.69 8.52 -0.67
CA SER A 296 -10.83 8.63 0.51
C SER A 296 -9.38 8.23 0.21
N TRP A 297 -9.21 7.14 -0.54
CA TRP A 297 -7.90 6.69 -0.98
C TRP A 297 -7.27 7.58 -2.05
N PHE A 298 -8.06 8.14 -2.95
CA PHE A 298 -7.61 9.14 -3.91
C PHE A 298 -6.98 10.32 -3.16
N VAL A 299 -7.74 10.92 -2.24
CA VAL A 299 -7.27 12.04 -1.42
C VAL A 299 -6.03 11.66 -0.61
N ALA A 300 -6.01 10.48 0.02
CA ALA A 300 -4.86 10.03 0.80
C ALA A 300 -3.59 9.85 -0.06
N SER A 301 -3.72 9.28 -1.25
CA SER A 301 -2.60 9.06 -2.17
C SER A 301 -2.11 10.36 -2.79
N PHE A 302 -3.04 11.20 -3.24
CA PHE A 302 -2.72 12.51 -3.80
C PHE A 302 -2.02 13.40 -2.77
N ALA A 303 -2.55 13.49 -1.55
CA ALA A 303 -1.92 14.25 -0.47
C ALA A 303 -0.54 13.66 -0.11
N TYR A 304 -0.38 12.33 -0.12
CA TYR A 304 0.88 11.70 0.23
C TYR A 304 1.98 11.95 -0.78
N TYR A 305 1.79 11.51 -2.02
CA TYR A 305 2.79 11.71 -3.06
C TYR A 305 2.94 13.19 -3.44
N GLY A 306 1.85 13.95 -3.38
CA GLY A 306 1.87 15.41 -3.54
C GLY A 306 2.74 16.08 -2.50
N SER A 307 2.64 15.73 -1.21
CA SER A 307 3.48 16.33 -0.16
C SER A 307 4.96 16.05 -0.37
N VAL A 308 5.28 14.84 -0.86
CA VAL A 308 6.65 14.41 -1.16
C VAL A 308 7.22 15.26 -2.31
N LEU A 309 6.54 15.26 -3.45
CA LEU A 309 7.03 15.91 -4.67
C LEU A 309 7.00 17.43 -4.53
N SER A 310 5.99 17.99 -3.86
CA SER A 310 5.95 19.43 -3.59
C SER A 310 7.05 19.85 -2.64
N SER A 311 7.42 19.03 -1.65
CA SER A 311 8.51 19.36 -0.73
C SER A 311 9.85 19.53 -1.46
N SER A 312 10.16 18.68 -2.45
CA SER A 312 11.36 18.83 -3.28
C SER A 312 11.32 20.09 -4.14
N GLU A 313 10.20 20.37 -4.78
CA GLU A 313 10.05 21.57 -5.64
C GLU A 313 10.12 22.88 -4.84
N LEU A 314 9.55 22.92 -3.64
CA LEU A 314 9.58 24.09 -2.77
C LEU A 314 10.99 24.39 -2.24
N LEU A 315 11.75 23.34 -1.90
CA LEU A 315 13.16 23.47 -1.50
C LEU A 315 14.01 23.95 -2.68
N GLU A 316 13.83 23.35 -3.86
CA GLU A 316 14.59 23.71 -5.06
C GLU A 316 14.37 25.17 -5.48
N LYS A 317 13.11 25.62 -5.50
CA LYS A 317 12.76 26.98 -5.93
C LYS A 317 13.14 28.07 -4.94
N ASN A 318 13.64 27.71 -3.75
CA ASN A 318 13.86 28.66 -2.65
C ASN A 318 12.65 29.59 -2.44
N LEU A 319 11.42 29.05 -2.61
CA LEU A 319 10.17 29.80 -2.45
C LEU A 319 9.88 30.15 -0.98
N LEU A 320 10.77 29.75 -0.09
CA LEU A 320 10.89 30.23 1.26
C LEU A 320 11.20 31.73 1.17
N CYS A 321 10.28 32.64 1.52
CA CYS A 321 10.69 34.03 1.74
C CYS A 321 11.60 34.03 2.98
N VAL A 322 12.90 33.82 2.74
CA VAL A 322 13.89 33.74 3.79
C VAL A 322 14.10 35.16 4.27
N ILE A 323 13.60 35.46 5.48
CA ILE A 323 13.90 36.72 6.17
C ILE A 323 15.42 36.82 6.47
N ASN A 324 16.17 35.71 6.36
CA ASN A 324 17.64 35.65 6.44
C ASN A 324 18.20 34.54 5.50
N ALA A 325 18.29 34.79 4.20
CA ALA A 325 18.97 33.87 3.28
C ALA A 325 20.44 33.72 3.69
N ASP A 326 20.92 32.47 3.75
CA ASP A 326 22.31 32.14 4.03
C ASP A 326 23.23 32.96 3.11
N LYS A 327 24.38 33.45 3.61
CA LYS A 327 25.28 34.30 2.82
C LYS A 327 25.77 33.63 1.53
N GLU A 328 25.81 32.30 1.54
CA GLU A 328 26.22 31.45 0.41
C GLU A 328 25.10 31.23 -0.62
N HIS A 329 23.84 31.47 -0.25
CA HIS A 329 22.66 31.31 -1.12
C HIS A 329 22.12 32.66 -1.62
N GLN A 330 22.88 33.76 -1.46
CA GLN A 330 22.55 35.11 -1.94
C GLN A 330 22.72 35.30 -3.46
N VAL A 331 22.41 34.30 -4.28
CA VAL A 331 22.27 34.54 -5.72
C VAL A 331 20.93 35.22 -5.93
N LYS A 332 20.95 36.56 -5.95
CA LYS A 332 19.84 37.40 -6.38
C LYS A 332 19.24 36.83 -7.66
N HIS A 333 17.94 36.55 -7.61
CA HIS A 333 17.05 36.27 -8.73
C HIS A 333 17.33 37.23 -9.88
N ARG A 334 18.20 36.83 -10.82
CA ARG A 334 18.47 37.63 -12.01
C ARG A 334 17.89 36.92 -13.22
N HIS A 335 16.64 37.26 -13.51
CA HIS A 335 16.04 37.11 -14.83
C HIS A 335 16.77 38.03 -15.82
N GLU A 336 18.02 37.73 -16.14
CA GLU A 336 18.69 38.29 -17.31
C GLU A 336 19.16 37.11 -18.17
N ASN A 337 18.28 36.74 -19.10
CA ASN A 337 18.54 35.99 -20.35
C ASN A 337 18.62 34.45 -20.33
N GLY A 338 17.91 33.75 -19.43
CA GLY A 338 17.69 32.30 -19.56
C GLY A 338 16.29 31.87 -19.13
N LEU A 339 15.57 31.12 -19.98
CA LEU A 339 14.23 30.58 -19.70
C LEU A 339 14.20 29.49 -18.61
N CYS A 340 15.34 28.99 -18.12
CA CYS A 340 15.41 27.91 -17.14
C CYS A 340 16.33 28.28 -15.97
N TYR A 341 15.76 28.26 -14.77
CA TYR A 341 16.50 28.29 -13.49
C TYR A 341 16.88 26.85 -13.13
N CYS A 342 18.04 26.64 -12.51
CA CYS A 342 18.44 25.32 -12.05
C CYS A 342 19.34 25.45 -10.82
N ILE A 343 18.87 24.98 -9.67
CA ILE A 343 19.59 25.02 -8.39
C ILE A 343 19.65 23.58 -7.87
N PRO A 344 20.84 22.94 -7.80
CA PRO A 344 20.96 21.61 -7.20
C PRO A 344 20.71 21.69 -5.69
N PHE A 345 20.31 20.57 -5.07
CA PHE A 345 20.07 20.55 -3.64
C PHE A 345 21.33 20.81 -2.82
N GLY A 346 21.23 21.72 -1.86
CA GLY A 346 22.23 21.94 -0.83
C GLY A 346 22.14 20.88 0.27
N ASN A 347 23.18 20.79 1.10
CA ASN A 347 23.20 19.87 2.25
C ASN A 347 22.03 20.13 3.21
N ASN A 348 21.66 21.40 3.40
CA ASN A 348 20.53 21.80 4.26
C ASN A 348 19.18 21.27 3.73
N ASP A 349 18.99 21.21 2.41
CA ASP A 349 17.76 20.70 1.80
C ASP A 349 17.62 19.20 2.03
N TYR A 350 18.72 18.45 1.89
CA TYR A 350 18.77 17.03 2.24
C TYR A 350 18.46 16.79 3.72
N HIS A 351 19.01 17.62 4.63
CA HIS A 351 18.68 17.54 6.07
C HIS A 351 17.20 17.78 6.32
N THR A 352 16.59 18.79 5.68
CA THR A 352 15.16 19.05 5.79
C THR A 352 14.32 17.87 5.29
N LEU A 353 14.67 17.28 4.14
CA LEU A 353 14.00 16.10 3.62
C LEU A 353 14.12 14.91 4.59
N LEU A 354 15.31 14.63 5.12
CA LEU A 354 15.56 13.56 6.09
C LEU A 354 14.74 13.73 7.36
N ILE A 355 14.78 14.93 7.95
CA ILE A 355 14.01 15.24 9.17
C ILE A 355 12.52 15.06 8.86
N SER A 356 12.02 15.58 7.74
CA SER A 356 10.61 15.46 7.39
C SER A 356 10.14 14.01 7.24
N SER A 357 10.99 13.10 6.70
CA SER A 357 10.67 11.68 6.54
C SER A 357 10.47 10.96 7.86
N LEU A 358 11.13 11.39 8.95
CA LEU A 358 10.87 10.82 10.29
C LEU A 358 9.42 11.05 10.76
N GLY A 359 8.77 12.09 10.23
CA GLY A 359 7.36 12.39 10.50
C GLY A 359 6.43 11.24 10.09
N GLU A 360 6.79 10.43 9.09
CA GLU A 360 5.95 9.34 8.58
C GLU A 360 5.61 8.28 9.64
N VAL A 361 6.48 8.09 10.64
CA VAL A 361 6.26 7.12 11.73
C VAL A 361 5.92 7.80 13.06
N ALA A 362 6.34 9.05 13.25
CA ALA A 362 6.28 9.75 14.54
C ALA A 362 4.89 9.73 15.21
N LEU A 363 3.82 9.97 14.47
CA LEU A 363 2.45 10.04 15.01
C LEU A 363 1.60 8.78 14.75
N VAL A 364 2.20 7.67 14.27
CA VAL A 364 1.46 6.42 14.03
C VAL A 364 0.86 5.84 15.33
N PRO A 365 1.58 5.79 16.48
CA PRO A 365 0.98 5.31 17.73
C PRO A 365 -0.18 6.19 18.22
N LEU A 366 -0.05 7.52 18.04
CA LEU A 366 -1.10 8.48 18.37
C LEU A 366 -2.36 8.23 17.52
N ASN A 367 -2.18 7.86 16.24
CA ASN A 367 -3.27 7.52 15.35
C ASN A 367 -4.12 6.35 15.87
N ILE A 368 -3.48 5.30 16.39
CA ILE A 368 -4.18 4.13 16.94
C ILE A 368 -5.06 4.54 18.12
N ILE A 369 -4.55 5.41 19.00
CA ILE A 369 -5.31 5.95 20.14
C ILE A 369 -6.49 6.79 19.63
N LEU A 370 -6.26 7.68 18.66
CA LEU A 370 -7.29 8.54 18.09
C LEU A 370 -8.46 7.74 17.49
N LEU A 371 -8.15 6.64 16.78
CA LEU A 371 -9.15 5.76 16.16
C LEU A 371 -10.01 5.03 17.20
N ASN A 372 -9.43 4.66 18.34
CA ASN A 372 -10.14 3.99 19.42
C ASN A 372 -11.08 4.95 20.18
N VAL A 373 -10.73 6.23 20.29
CA VAL A 373 -11.51 7.23 21.04
C VAL A 373 -12.60 7.88 20.20
N PHE A 374 -12.26 8.41 19.02
CA PHE A 374 -13.18 9.23 18.22
C PHE A 374 -13.89 8.47 17.10
N GLY A 375 -13.47 7.23 16.85
CA GLY A 375 -13.98 6.42 15.76
C GLY A 375 -13.46 6.85 14.38
N ARG A 376 -13.53 5.92 13.43
CA ARG A 376 -12.76 5.98 12.17
C ARG A 376 -13.15 7.14 11.27
N LYS A 377 -14.46 7.40 11.12
CA LYS A 377 -14.98 8.44 10.22
C LYS A 377 -14.60 9.85 10.67
N ILE A 378 -14.74 10.14 11.96
CA ILE A 378 -14.42 11.45 12.52
C ILE A 378 -12.91 11.67 12.43
N SER A 379 -12.10 10.68 12.83
CA SER A 379 -10.65 10.76 12.70
C SER A 379 -10.20 11.03 11.26
N LEU A 380 -10.79 10.33 10.28
CA LEU A 380 -10.44 10.53 8.87
C LEU A 380 -10.76 11.96 8.40
N SER A 381 -11.95 12.48 8.69
CA SER A 381 -12.35 13.84 8.29
C SER A 381 -11.48 14.92 8.96
N VAL A 382 -11.18 14.77 10.25
CA VAL A 382 -10.33 15.72 10.99
C VAL A 382 -8.90 15.71 10.45
N LEU A 383 -8.32 14.52 10.19
CA LEU A 383 -6.98 14.40 9.62
C LEU A 383 -6.90 14.99 8.22
N GLN A 384 -7.92 14.79 7.37
CA GLN A 384 -8.00 15.38 6.04
C GLN A 384 -8.05 16.91 6.10
N LEU A 385 -8.89 17.47 6.97
CA LEU A 385 -9.00 18.92 7.14
C LEU A 385 -7.68 19.53 7.65
N LEU A 386 -7.06 18.91 8.65
CA LEU A 386 -5.80 19.38 9.20
C LEU A 386 -4.65 19.28 8.18
N THR A 387 -4.63 18.22 7.37
CA THR A 387 -3.69 18.07 6.26
C THR A 387 -3.84 19.21 5.25
N ALA A 388 -5.07 19.57 4.86
CA ALA A 388 -5.33 20.68 3.94
C ALA A 388 -4.86 22.03 4.52
N VAL A 389 -5.11 22.28 5.80
CA VAL A 389 -4.63 23.49 6.49
C VAL A 389 -3.11 23.54 6.51
N LEU A 390 -2.43 22.44 6.86
CA LEU A 390 -0.96 22.40 6.85
C LEU A 390 -0.38 22.58 5.44
N PHE A 391 -1.00 22.00 4.41
CA PHE A 391 -0.59 22.25 3.02
C PHE A 391 -0.65 23.74 2.66
N MET A 392 -1.72 24.43 3.05
CA MET A 392 -1.83 25.88 2.83
C MET A 392 -0.76 26.64 3.63
N MET A 393 -0.50 26.24 4.88
CA MET A 393 0.54 26.86 5.72
C MET A 393 1.95 26.68 5.18
N VAL A 394 2.25 25.55 4.53
CA VAL A 394 3.57 25.28 3.91
C VAL A 394 3.88 26.27 2.77
N ASN A 395 2.87 26.86 2.14
CA ASN A 395 3.05 27.90 1.13
C ASN A 395 3.31 29.29 1.73
N ILE A 396 3.15 29.46 3.05
CA ILE A 396 3.44 30.72 3.73
C ILE A 396 4.94 30.79 4.01
N CYS A 397 5.53 31.94 3.74
CA CYS A 397 6.94 32.15 3.96
C CYS A 397 7.34 32.10 5.43
N THR A 398 8.37 31.31 5.73
CA THR A 398 8.89 31.06 7.07
C THR A 398 10.38 30.80 7.04
N THR A 399 11.01 30.62 8.21
CA THR A 399 12.42 30.22 8.33
C THR A 399 12.63 28.77 7.88
N MET A 400 13.85 28.38 7.49
CA MET A 400 14.19 26.97 7.17
C MET A 400 13.77 25.99 8.27
N PHE A 401 13.96 26.39 9.53
CA PHE A 401 13.53 25.61 10.68
C PHE A 401 12.01 25.48 10.74
N GLY A 402 11.27 26.59 10.61
CA GLY A 402 9.81 26.58 10.56
C GLY A 402 9.25 25.73 9.42
N PHE A 403 9.86 25.81 8.25
CA PHE A 403 9.49 25.01 7.09
C PHE A 403 9.73 23.51 7.32
N THR A 404 10.89 23.15 7.90
CA THR A 404 11.20 21.76 8.24
C THR A 404 10.19 21.19 9.25
N VAL A 405 9.81 21.97 10.26
CA VAL A 405 8.76 21.58 11.23
C VAL A 405 7.40 21.41 10.54
N LEU A 406 7.01 22.34 9.67
CA LEU A 406 5.76 22.23 8.91
C LEU A 406 5.73 21.00 8.00
N LEU A 407 6.82 20.70 7.29
CA LEU A 407 6.93 19.50 6.46
C LEU A 407 6.90 18.21 7.29
N PHE A 408 7.56 18.20 8.44
CA PHE A 408 7.51 17.07 9.37
C PHE A 408 6.07 16.79 9.83
N LEU A 409 5.36 17.84 10.26
CA LEU A 409 3.97 17.72 10.69
C LEU A 409 3.06 17.29 9.53
N LEU A 410 3.25 17.88 8.35
CA LEU A 410 2.49 17.53 7.14
C LEU A 410 2.69 16.05 6.79
N ARG A 411 3.93 15.56 6.70
CA ARG A 411 4.23 14.15 6.43
C ARG A 411 3.61 13.22 7.47
N SER A 412 3.60 13.64 8.72
CA SER A 412 3.00 12.86 9.79
C SER A 412 1.50 12.70 9.63
N LEU A 413 0.77 13.80 9.40
CA LEU A 413 -0.69 13.75 9.21
C LEU A 413 -1.10 12.97 7.97
N VAL A 414 -0.36 13.15 6.88
CA VAL A 414 -0.60 12.45 5.63
C VAL A 414 -0.35 10.94 5.81
N SER A 415 0.74 10.54 6.49
CA SER A 415 0.97 9.13 6.84
C SER A 415 -0.13 8.57 7.74
N MET A 416 -0.59 9.33 8.74
CA MET A 416 -1.72 8.94 9.58
C MET A 416 -2.97 8.70 8.74
N ASN A 417 -3.28 9.59 7.80
CA ASN A 417 -4.41 9.47 6.88
C ASN A 417 -4.35 8.16 6.10
N PHE A 418 -3.19 7.86 5.50
CA PHE A 418 -2.95 6.61 4.77
C PHE A 418 -3.19 5.38 5.65
N ASN A 419 -2.71 5.39 6.90
CA ASN A 419 -2.95 4.32 7.88
C ASN A 419 -4.43 4.17 8.26
N VAL A 420 -5.16 5.27 8.50
CA VAL A 420 -6.61 5.23 8.81
C VAL A 420 -7.37 4.62 7.64
N VAL A 421 -7.08 5.04 6.41
CA VAL A 421 -7.75 4.53 5.21
C VAL A 421 -7.48 3.03 5.03
N TYR A 422 -6.25 2.55 5.28
CA TYR A 422 -5.94 1.12 5.28
C TYR A 422 -6.77 0.33 6.29
N ILE A 423 -6.83 0.80 7.54
CA ILE A 423 -7.59 0.13 8.61
C ILE A 423 -9.08 0.15 8.27
N TYR A 424 -9.61 1.29 7.84
CA TYR A 424 -11.01 1.43 7.47
C TYR A 424 -11.39 0.49 6.31
N THR A 425 -10.53 0.35 5.31
CA THR A 425 -10.75 -0.57 4.20
C THR A 425 -10.78 -2.02 4.68
N ALA A 426 -9.88 -2.41 5.58
CA ALA A 426 -9.86 -3.75 6.15
C ALA A 426 -11.12 -4.05 6.98
N GLU A 427 -11.56 -3.13 7.82
CA GLU A 427 -12.76 -3.28 8.65
C GLU A 427 -14.04 -3.37 7.79
N VAL A 428 -14.19 -2.49 6.80
CA VAL A 428 -15.35 -2.55 5.87
C VAL A 428 -15.38 -3.87 5.12
N SER A 429 -14.22 -4.40 4.72
CA SER A 429 -14.15 -5.69 4.04
C SER A 429 -14.57 -6.87 4.94
N HIS A 430 -14.32 -6.79 6.25
CA HIS A 430 -14.74 -7.81 7.24
C HIS A 430 -16.20 -7.68 7.65
N VAL A 431 -16.72 -6.46 7.87
CA VAL A 431 -18.15 -6.26 8.21
C VAL A 431 -19.05 -6.69 7.06
N LEU A 432 -18.61 -6.48 5.81
CA LEU A 432 -19.29 -7.05 4.65
C LEU A 432 -19.31 -8.58 4.71
N GLU A 433 -18.24 -9.22 5.20
CA GLU A 433 -18.10 -10.67 5.47
C GLU A 433 -19.17 -11.17 6.46
N ASP A 434 -19.27 -10.53 7.64
CA ASP A 434 -20.16 -11.00 8.72
C ASP A 434 -21.65 -10.76 8.45
N PHE A 435 -22.03 -9.68 7.77
CA PHE A 435 -23.44 -9.34 7.52
C PHE A 435 -24.13 -10.32 6.54
N ASN A 436 -23.36 -10.89 5.61
CA ASN A 436 -23.85 -11.87 4.62
C ASN A 436 -23.66 -13.33 5.05
N VAL A 437 -22.99 -13.61 6.18
CA VAL A 437 -23.02 -14.95 6.80
C VAL A 437 -24.40 -15.22 7.43
N LYS A 438 -25.15 -14.18 7.83
CA LYS A 438 -26.49 -14.30 8.44
C LYS A 438 -27.66 -14.39 7.45
N THR A 439 -27.40 -14.25 6.15
CA THR A 439 -28.41 -14.41 5.08
C THR A 439 -27.95 -15.53 4.16
N CYS A 440 -28.48 -16.74 4.41
CA CYS A 440 -28.05 -18.01 3.80
C CYS A 440 -28.33 -18.16 2.28
N SER A 441 -28.37 -17.06 1.52
CA SER A 441 -28.58 -17.04 0.07
C SER A 441 -27.59 -16.14 -0.71
N LEU A 442 -26.60 -15.52 -0.06
CA LEU A 442 -25.68 -14.57 -0.71
C LEU A 442 -24.19 -14.78 -0.32
N THR A 443 -23.83 -16.03 -0.06
CA THR A 443 -22.47 -16.54 0.21
C THR A 443 -21.48 -16.34 -0.97
N GLU A 444 -21.95 -15.93 -2.14
CA GLU A 444 -21.16 -15.71 -3.37
C GLU A 444 -20.42 -14.35 -3.39
N THR A 445 -20.79 -13.43 -2.50
CA THR A 445 -20.41 -12.01 -2.57
C THR A 445 -19.16 -11.65 -1.73
N LEU A 446 -18.80 -12.51 -0.77
CA LEU A 446 -17.87 -12.17 0.30
C LEU A 446 -16.39 -12.27 -0.09
N ARG A 447 -16.04 -13.17 -1.00
CA ARG A 447 -14.63 -13.38 -1.38
C ARG A 447 -14.15 -12.39 -2.46
N SER A 448 -15.07 -11.72 -3.16
CA SER A 448 -14.77 -10.59 -4.05
C SER A 448 -14.48 -9.30 -3.26
N ALA A 449 -15.00 -9.16 -2.03
CA ALA A 449 -14.74 -8.01 -1.16
C ALA A 449 -13.32 -8.00 -0.55
N ARG A 450 -12.72 -9.17 -0.29
CA ARG A 450 -11.28 -9.25 0.08
C ARG A 450 -10.36 -9.07 -1.14
N LYS A 451 -10.82 -9.45 -2.33
CA LYS A 451 -10.24 -8.98 -3.60
C LYS A 451 -10.45 -7.48 -3.79
N SER A 452 -11.43 -6.86 -3.15
CA SER A 452 -11.75 -5.44 -3.18
C SER A 452 -10.76 -4.56 -2.42
N THR A 453 -9.88 -5.01 -1.52
CA THR A 453 -8.77 -4.12 -1.07
C THR A 453 -7.79 -3.88 -2.22
N ALA A 454 -7.50 -4.95 -2.97
CA ALA A 454 -6.70 -4.91 -4.20
C ALA A 454 -7.47 -4.25 -5.36
N ASN A 455 -8.77 -4.53 -5.52
CA ASN A 455 -9.67 -3.94 -6.54
C ASN A 455 -10.06 -2.50 -6.22
N THR A 456 -10.08 -2.11 -4.95
CA THR A 456 -10.21 -0.72 -4.53
C THR A 456 -8.92 -0.02 -4.88
N GLN A 457 -7.72 -0.51 -4.53
CA GLN A 457 -6.46 0.06 -5.08
C GLN A 457 -6.45 0.08 -6.63
N ARG A 458 -6.95 -0.97 -7.31
CA ARG A 458 -7.09 -1.03 -8.79
C ARG A 458 -8.09 -0.02 -9.35
N THR A 459 -9.17 0.34 -8.64
CA THR A 459 -10.21 1.27 -9.12
C THR A 459 -9.96 2.72 -8.67
N ILE A 460 -9.32 2.91 -7.52
CA ILE A 460 -8.87 4.22 -7.01
C ILE A 460 -7.86 4.83 -7.95
N PHE A 461 -6.83 4.07 -8.32
CA PHE A 461 -5.81 4.58 -9.23
C PHE A 461 -6.35 4.80 -10.64
N LEU A 462 -7.35 4.02 -11.09
CA LEU A 462 -8.09 4.24 -12.35
C LEU A 462 -8.82 5.59 -12.43
N PHE A 463 -9.17 6.19 -11.28
CA PHE A 463 -9.80 7.52 -11.20
C PHE A 463 -8.81 8.64 -10.86
N CYS A 464 -7.55 8.33 -10.50
CA CYS A 464 -6.60 9.29 -9.92
C CYS A 464 -6.09 10.40 -10.86
N PHE A 465 -6.31 10.34 -12.18
CA PHE A 465 -5.66 11.28 -13.12
C PHE A 465 -6.50 11.61 -14.36
N CYS A 466 -7.82 11.80 -14.19
CA CYS A 466 -8.67 12.35 -15.24
C CYS A 466 -8.85 13.88 -15.15
N GLU A 467 -8.10 14.58 -14.29
CA GLU A 467 -8.02 16.05 -14.22
C GLU A 467 -6.58 16.52 -14.00
#